data_AF-A0AAC9V5K9-F1
#
_entry.id   AF-A0AAC9V5K9-F1
#
_cell.length_a   1.000
_cell.length_b   1.000
_cell.length_c   1.000
_cell.angle_alpha   90.00
_cell.angle_beta   90.00
_cell.angle_gamma   90.00
#
_symmetry.space_group_name_H-M   'P 1'
#
loop_
_entity.id
_entity.type
_entity.pdbx_description
1 polymer ?
#
loop_
_entity_poly.entity_id
_entity_poly.type
_entity_poly.pdbx_seq_one_letter_code
_entity_poly.pdbx_strand_id
1 'polypeptide(L)'
;MSYQPIPTGNSEVIRTSSWMVTMLLLAIPIVNIIMLFVWAFGSGVNLNKRNLSRAYLILILIVFGISLIFFLLSLAAASGQ
;
A
#
# COMPACT_ATOMS: atom_id res chain seq x y z
N MET A 1 -25.03 15.52 -28.87
CA MET A 1 -24.37 14.64 -27.90
C MET A 1 -24.29 15.37 -26.57
N SER A 2 -25.12 15.03 -25.59
CA SER A 2 -25.03 15.60 -24.24
C SER A 2 -23.94 14.86 -23.48
N TYR A 3 -22.91 15.58 -23.03
CA TYR A 3 -21.90 15.01 -22.14
C TYR A 3 -22.58 14.59 -20.84
N GLN A 4 -22.63 13.28 -20.57
CA GLN A 4 -22.94 12.76 -19.25
C GLN A 4 -21.61 12.56 -18.54
N PRO A 5 -21.29 13.32 -17.48
CA PRO A 5 -20.13 13.00 -16.66
C PRO A 5 -20.30 11.58 -16.12
N ILE A 6 -19.31 10.73 -16.35
CA ILE A 6 -19.27 9.39 -15.75
C ILE A 6 -19.30 9.60 -14.24
N PRO A 7 -20.21 8.98 -13.47
CA PRO A 7 -20.26 9.14 -12.02
C PRO A 7 -18.91 8.77 -11.40
N THR A 8 -18.13 9.77 -10.99
CA THR A 8 -16.77 9.60 -10.46
C THR A 8 -16.76 9.28 -8.97
N GLY A 9 -17.80 8.62 -8.44
CA GLY A 9 -18.09 8.57 -7.00
C GLY A 9 -16.88 8.26 -6.11
N ASN A 10 -15.96 7.39 -6.58
CA ASN A 10 -14.74 7.03 -5.85
C ASN A 10 -13.45 7.17 -6.68
N SER A 11 -13.51 7.62 -7.94
CA SER A 11 -12.37 7.61 -8.88
C SER A 11 -11.82 8.99 -9.21
N GLU A 12 -12.26 10.02 -8.48
CA GLU A 12 -11.80 11.39 -8.69
C GLU A 12 -10.28 11.50 -8.62
N VAL A 13 -9.72 12.39 -9.45
CA VAL A 13 -8.28 12.65 -9.48
C VAL A 13 -7.87 13.26 -8.13
N ILE A 14 -6.93 12.60 -7.45
CA ILE A 14 -6.38 13.09 -6.18
C ILE A 14 -5.40 14.23 -6.47
N ARG A 15 -5.64 15.40 -5.87
CA ARG A 15 -4.75 16.58 -5.97
C ARG A 15 -3.39 16.33 -5.33
N THR A 16 -2.36 17.01 -5.81
CA THR A 16 -0.98 16.94 -5.29
C THR A 16 -0.90 17.17 -3.78
N SER A 17 -1.66 18.14 -3.23
CA SER A 17 -1.65 18.42 -1.79
C SER A 17 -2.16 17.25 -0.94
N SER A 18 -3.12 16.47 -1.43
CA SER A 18 -3.60 15.26 -0.76
C SER A 18 -2.56 14.14 -0.80
N TRP A 19 -1.76 14.07 -1.88
CA TRP A 19 -0.61 13.18 -1.96
C TRP A 19 0.49 13.57 -0.98
N MET A 20 0.74 14.87 -0.74
CA MET A 20 1.72 15.30 0.26
C MET A 20 1.37 14.79 1.65
N VAL A 21 0.10 14.90 2.08
CA VAL A 21 -0.35 14.34 3.37
C VAL A 21 -0.21 12.82 3.38
N THR A 22 -0.53 12.16 2.26
CA THR A 22 -0.37 10.71 2.13
C THR A 22 1.09 10.30 2.33
N MET A 23 2.04 10.98 1.68
CA MET A 23 3.48 10.71 1.83
C MET A 23 3.98 10.98 3.25
N LEU A 24 3.47 12.03 3.91
CA LEU A 24 3.82 12.33 5.30
C LEU A 24 3.36 11.21 6.26
N LEU A 25 2.15 10.68 6.06
CA LEU A 25 1.65 9.54 6.86
C LEU A 25 2.45 8.26 6.59
N LEU A 26 2.83 8.01 5.33
CA LEU A 26 3.65 6.86 4.95
C LEU A 26 5.09 6.96 5.47
N ALA A 27 5.59 8.15 5.78
CA ALA A 27 6.93 8.33 6.36
C ALA A 27 7.02 7.85 7.82
N ILE A 28 5.89 7.80 8.54
CA ILE A 28 5.84 7.34 9.94
C ILE A 28 5.64 5.81 9.94
N PRO A 29 6.57 4.99 10.45
CA PRO A 29 6.55 3.54 10.26
C PRO A 29 5.27 2.84 10.71
N ILE A 30 4.80 3.11 11.93
CA ILE A 30 3.60 2.45 12.49
C ILE A 30 2.32 2.97 11.81
N VAL A 31 2.23 4.29 11.63
CA VAL A 31 1.06 4.93 11.01
C VAL A 31 0.93 4.51 9.55
N ASN A 32 2.04 4.38 8.82
CA ASN A 32 2.09 3.88 7.45
C ASN A 32 1.32 2.56 7.34
N ILE A 33 1.73 1.54 8.11
CA ILE A 33 1.12 0.22 8.04
C ILE A 33 -0.38 0.30 8.34
N ILE A 34 -0.78 0.98 9.42
CA ILE A 34 -2.20 1.13 9.78
C ILE A 34 -2.99 1.81 8.66
N MET A 35 -2.48 2.92 8.12
CA MET A 35 -3.14 3.67 7.05
C MET A 35 -3.25 2.86 5.76
N LEU A 36 -2.26 2.02 5.43
CA LEU A 36 -2.34 1.11 4.29
C LEU A 36 -3.53 0.13 4.42
N PHE A 37 -3.75 -0.45 5.61
CA PHE A 37 -4.93 -1.31 5.84
C PHE A 37 -6.24 -0.51 5.77
N VAL A 38 -6.30 0.66 6.41
CA VAL A 38 -7.48 1.54 6.40
C VAL A 38 -7.86 1.90 4.96
N TRP A 39 -6.89 2.25 4.12
CA TRP A 39 -7.15 2.63 2.74
C TRP A 39 -7.39 1.44 1.80
N ALA A 40 -6.74 0.29 2.03
CA ALA A 40 -6.89 -0.90 1.19
C ALA A 40 -8.28 -1.57 1.35
N PHE A 41 -8.84 -1.51 2.56
CA PHE A 41 -10.06 -2.25 2.94
C PHE A 41 -11.23 -1.35 3.36
N GLY A 42 -11.02 -0.06 3.64
CA GLY A 42 -12.08 0.87 4.04
C GLY A 42 -13.09 1.15 2.92
N SER A 43 -14.36 1.37 3.27
CA SER A 43 -15.39 1.88 2.35
C SER A 43 -15.22 3.39 2.10
N GLY A 44 -15.68 3.89 0.95
CA GLY A 44 -15.61 5.33 0.63
C GLY A 44 -14.21 5.91 0.34
N VAL A 45 -13.14 5.10 0.39
CA VAL A 45 -11.79 5.53 0.03
C VAL A 45 -11.66 5.64 -1.49
N ASN A 46 -11.04 6.72 -1.96
CA ASN A 46 -10.73 6.93 -3.38
C ASN A 46 -9.95 5.74 -3.96
N LEU A 47 -10.38 5.27 -5.13
CA LEU A 47 -9.88 4.10 -5.81
C LEU A 47 -8.37 4.15 -6.07
N ASN A 48 -7.82 5.33 -6.41
CA ASN A 48 -6.39 5.51 -6.63
C ASN A 48 -5.60 5.23 -5.35
N LYS A 49 -6.07 5.74 -4.20
CA LYS A 49 -5.43 5.54 -2.90
C LYS A 49 -5.59 4.10 -2.39
N ARG A 50 -6.75 3.50 -2.64
CA ARG A 50 -7.01 2.09 -2.34
C ARG A 50 -6.08 1.16 -3.12
N ASN A 51 -5.93 1.38 -4.42
CA ASN A 51 -5.07 0.58 -5.29
C ASN A 51 -3.60 0.74 -4.93
N LEU A 52 -3.14 1.97 -4.66
CA LEU A 52 -1.79 2.21 -4.15
C LEU A 52 -1.55 1.41 -2.86
N SER A 53 -2.49 1.47 -1.92
CA SER A 53 -2.33 0.81 -0.62
C SER A 53 -2.26 -0.71 -0.75
N ARG A 54 -3.09 -1.30 -1.61
CA ARG A 54 -3.03 -2.74 -1.94
C ARG A 54 -1.71 -3.13 -2.59
N ALA A 55 -1.22 -2.34 -3.56
CA ALA A 55 0.07 -2.58 -4.19
C ALA A 55 1.22 -2.53 -3.17
N TYR A 56 1.19 -1.55 -2.25
CA TYR A 56 2.20 -1.41 -1.20
C TYR A 56 2.19 -2.61 -0.23
N LEU A 57 1.00 -3.08 0.18
CA LEU A 57 0.87 -4.28 1.02
C LEU A 57 1.39 -5.53 0.32
N ILE A 58 1.13 -5.69 -0.99
CA ILE A 58 1.69 -6.79 -1.78
C ILE A 58 3.22 -6.70 -1.83
N LEU A 59 3.79 -5.52 -2.04
CA LEU A 59 5.25 -5.32 -2.02
C LEU A 59 5.85 -5.68 -0.65
N ILE A 60 5.22 -5.25 0.45
CA ILE A 60 5.65 -5.62 1.81
C ILE A 60 5.66 -7.15 1.96
N LEU A 61 4.60 -7.83 1.51
CA LEU A 61 4.50 -9.29 1.60
C LEU A 61 5.59 -9.99 0.77
N ILE A 62 5.88 -9.49 -0.44
CA ILE A 62 6.94 -10.02 -1.30
C ILE A 62 8.32 -9.87 -0.63
N VAL A 63 8.65 -8.65 -0.16
CA VAL A 63 9.94 -8.38 0.49
C VAL A 63 10.09 -9.21 1.76
N PHE A 64 9.02 -9.33 2.56
CA PHE A 64 9.00 -10.16 3.75
C PHE A 64 9.22 -11.64 3.42
N GLY A 65 8.53 -12.18 2.40
CA GLY A 65 8.69 -13.56 1.95
C GLY A 65 10.11 -13.86 1.45
N ILE A 66 10.69 -12.96 0.65
CA ILE A 66 12.08 -13.09 0.19
C ILE A 66 13.05 -13.06 1.38
N SER A 67 12.88 -12.12 2.30
CA SER A 67 13.72 -11.98 3.49
C SER A 67 13.65 -13.23 4.38
N LEU A 68 12.45 -13.81 4.53
CA LEU A 68 12.24 -15.03 5.28
C LEU A 68 12.97 -16.23 4.65
N ILE A 69 12.93 -16.37 3.33
CA ILE A 69 13.66 -17.44 2.62
C ILE A 69 15.17 -17.31 2.87
N PHE A 70 15.74 -16.12 2.68
CA PHE A 70 17.18 -15.89 2.93
C PHE A 70 17.57 -16.14 4.38
N PHE A 71 16.73 -15.73 5.32
CA PHE A 71 16.95 -15.98 6.75
C PHE A 71 17.01 -17.49 7.06
N LEU A 72 16.03 -18.27 6.56
CA LEU A 72 15.98 -19.71 6.78
C LEU A 72 17.17 -20.44 6.14
N LEU A 73 17.57 -20.04 4.92
CA LEU A 73 18.75 -20.60 4.26
C LEU A 73 20.03 -20.31 5.05
N SER A 74 20.17 -19.09 5.57
CA SER A 74 21.32 -18.68 6.38
C SER A 74 21.38 -19.46 7.70
N LEU A 75 20.23 -19.67 8.36
CA LEU A 75 20.13 -20.44 9.59
C LEU A 75 20.49 -21.91 9.37
N ALA A 76 19.97 -22.53 8.30
CA ALA A 76 20.30 -23.91 7.95
C ALA A 76 21.79 -24.09 7.69
N ALA A 77 22.42 -23.16 6.95
CA ALA A 77 23.86 -23.17 6.72
C ALA A 77 24.68 -23.03 8.00
N ALA A 78 24.24 -22.20 8.96
CA ALA A 78 24.89 -22.03 10.25
C ALA A 78 24.75 -23.27 11.16
N SER A 79 23.66 -24.03 11.05
CA SER A 79 23.44 -25.26 11.82
C SER A 79 24.20 -26.49 11.29
N GLY A 80 24.82 -26.38 10.11
CA GLY A 80 25.59 -27.46 9.47
C GLY A 80 27.11 -27.43 9.75
N GLN A 81 27.57 -26.58 10.67
CA GLN A 81 28.95 -26.53 11.16
C GLN A 81 29.12 -27.20 12.52
#